data_AF-A0A9X4PGN1-F1
#
_entry.id   AF-A0A9X4PGN1-F1
#
_cell.length_a   1.000
_cell.length_b   1.000
_cell.length_c   1.000
_cell.angle_alpha   90.00
_cell.angle_beta   90.00
_cell.angle_gamma   90.00
#
_symmetry.space_group_name_H-M   'P 1'
#
loop_
_entity.id
_entity.type
_entity.pdbx_description
1 polymer ?
#
loop_
_entity_poly.entity_id
_entity_poly.type
_entity_poly.pdbx_seq_one_letter_code
_entity_poly.pdbx_strand_id
1 'polypeptide(L)'
;MLIGKVNEANLTLEGAIKVTIRPGWHIYYKDPGDFGLPTSFDCKGNTSNIDIYWPTPKEHKDKIGRVTFVSNVYKDMVLFPFKINVFPSRGYIDLNFRINYAICKDRCIPKNLS
;
A
#
# COMPACT_ATOMS: atom_id res chain seq x y z
N MET A 1 9.23 -4.46 4.83
CA MET A 1 10.52 -4.83 4.20
C MET A 1 10.41 -4.56 2.72
N LEU A 2 11.35 -3.79 2.16
CA LEU A 2 11.43 -3.49 0.72
C LEU A 2 12.36 -4.52 0.07
N ILE A 3 11.96 -5.09 -1.04
CA ILE A 3 12.82 -5.93 -1.90
C ILE A 3 12.73 -5.32 -3.29
N GLY A 4 13.86 -5.06 -3.96
CA GLY A 4 13.83 -4.49 -5.30
C GLY A 4 15.16 -4.56 -6.04
N LYS A 5 15.12 -4.26 -7.34
CA LYS A 5 16.26 -4.18 -8.23
C LYS A 5 16.17 -2.90 -9.06
N VAL A 6 17.30 -2.21 -9.19
CA VAL A 6 17.44 -1.09 -10.13
C VAL A 6 17.81 -1.66 -11.51
N ASN A 7 17.07 -1.25 -12.53
CA ASN A 7 17.45 -1.42 -13.91
C ASN A 7 18.10 -0.12 -14.40
N GLU A 8 19.43 -0.10 -14.46
CA GLU A 8 20.23 1.07 -14.83
C GLU A 8 20.05 1.47 -16.29
N ALA A 9 19.76 0.52 -17.19
CA ALA A 9 19.57 0.80 -18.61
C ALA A 9 18.33 1.69 -18.86
N ASN A 10 17.29 1.51 -18.04
CA ASN A 10 16.00 2.18 -18.20
C ASN A 10 15.66 3.10 -17.01
N LEU A 11 16.60 3.34 -16.10
CA LEU A 11 16.43 4.12 -14.87
C LEU A 11 15.10 3.80 -14.15
N THR A 12 14.83 2.51 -13.98
CA THR A 12 13.60 2.02 -13.35
C THR A 12 13.95 1.25 -12.09
N LEU A 13 13.24 1.52 -10.99
CA LEU A 13 13.26 0.69 -9.80
C LEU A 13 11.97 -0.14 -9.73
N GLU A 14 12.14 -1.45 -9.66
CA GLU A 14 11.06 -2.40 -9.45
C GLU A 14 11.27 -3.13 -8.13
N GLY A 15 10.18 -3.34 -7.40
CA GLY A 15 10.27 -4.00 -6.10
C GLY A 15 8.92 -4.40 -5.55
N ALA A 16 8.88 -4.78 -4.27
CA ALA A 16 7.66 -5.02 -3.55
C ALA A 16 7.73 -4.49 -2.12
N ILE A 17 6.62 -3.92 -1.66
CA ILE A 17 6.41 -3.49 -0.28
C ILE A 17 5.68 -4.62 0.45
N LYS A 18 6.39 -5.27 1.39
CA LYS A 18 5.78 -6.26 2.29
C LYS A 18 5.11 -5.59 3.48
N VAL A 19 3.80 -5.77 3.61
CA VAL A 19 3.01 -5.39 4.78
C VAL A 19 2.58 -6.65 5.51
N THR A 20 2.90 -6.73 6.80
CA THR A 20 2.47 -7.83 7.68
C THR A 20 1.49 -7.27 8.70
N ILE A 21 0.31 -7.87 8.77
CA ILE A 21 -0.86 -7.43 9.50
C ILE A 21 -1.10 -8.44 10.61
N ARG A 22 -1.28 -7.95 11.85
CA ARG A 22 -1.51 -8.82 13.00
C ARG A 22 -2.83 -9.59 12.82
N PRO A 23 -2.92 -10.85 13.30
CA PRO A 23 -4.17 -11.61 13.25
C PRO A 23 -5.35 -10.84 13.84
N GLY A 24 -6.49 -10.89 13.15
CA GLY A 24 -7.71 -10.16 13.51
C GLY A 24 -7.72 -8.68 13.11
N TRP A 25 -6.62 -8.14 12.57
CA TRP A 25 -6.57 -6.79 12.01
C TRP A 25 -6.60 -6.82 10.49
N HIS A 26 -6.97 -5.70 9.88
CA HIS A 26 -6.94 -5.50 8.44
C HIS A 26 -6.56 -4.06 8.07
N ILE A 27 -6.15 -3.87 6.82
CA ILE A 27 -6.05 -2.56 6.17
C ILE A 27 -6.97 -2.56 4.94
N TYR A 28 -7.49 -1.41 4.55
CA TYR A 28 -8.37 -1.34 3.40
C TYR A 28 -7.62 -1.34 2.08
N TYR A 29 -8.28 -1.86 1.05
CA TYR A 29 -7.91 -1.72 -0.35
C TYR A 29 -7.93 -0.23 -0.77
N LYS A 30 -7.34 0.10 -1.93
CA LYS A 30 -7.45 1.46 -2.49
C LYS A 30 -8.90 1.87 -2.76
N ASP A 31 -9.76 0.90 -3.09
CA ASP A 31 -11.19 1.08 -3.33
C ASP A 31 -11.96 0.32 -2.23
N PRO A 32 -12.16 0.93 -1.05
CA PRO A 32 -12.51 0.21 0.17
C PRO A 32 -13.92 -0.39 0.14
N GLY A 33 -14.80 0.03 -0.77
CA GLY A 33 -16.21 -0.38 -0.80
C GLY A 33 -17.05 0.52 0.11
N ASP A 34 -17.95 -0.08 0.89
CA ASP A 34 -18.95 0.68 1.66
C ASP A 34 -18.32 1.60 2.73
N PHE A 35 -17.27 1.14 3.41
CA PHE A 35 -16.57 1.89 4.45
C PHE A 35 -15.07 1.61 4.43
N GLY A 36 -14.32 2.53 5.02
CA GLY A 36 -12.89 2.39 5.26
C GLY A 36 -12.07 3.57 4.76
N LEU A 37 -10.89 3.74 5.33
CA LEU A 37 -9.90 4.71 4.83
C LEU A 37 -8.98 4.01 3.83
N PRO A 38 -8.96 4.44 2.56
CA PRO A 38 -8.21 3.76 1.52
C PRO A 38 -6.70 3.77 1.83
N THR A 39 -6.04 2.67 1.53
CA THR A 39 -4.57 2.65 1.52
C THR A 39 -4.08 3.43 0.30
N SER A 40 -3.10 4.31 0.48
CA SER A 40 -2.44 5.01 -0.61
C SER A 40 -0.91 4.99 -0.46
N PHE A 41 -0.24 5.03 -1.60
CA PHE A 41 1.21 5.08 -1.70
C PHE A 41 1.61 6.34 -2.43
N ASP A 42 2.69 6.97 -1.96
CA ASP A 42 3.34 8.11 -2.60
C ASP A 42 4.85 7.89 -2.53
N CYS A 43 5.59 8.46 -3.46
CA CYS A 43 7.05 8.50 -3.38
C CYS A 43 7.50 9.91 -3.72
N LYS A 44 8.30 10.50 -2.82
CA LYS A 44 8.99 11.77 -3.06
C LYS A 44 10.47 11.52 -3.30
N GLY A 45 11.14 12.51 -3.88
CA GLY A 45 12.53 12.44 -4.27
C GLY A 45 12.68 12.73 -5.76
N ASN A 46 13.78 12.28 -6.35
CA ASN A 46 14.05 12.43 -7.77
C ASN A 46 13.42 11.28 -8.57
N THR A 47 12.10 11.14 -8.49
CA THR A 47 11.36 10.03 -9.11
C THR A 47 10.06 10.46 -9.78
N SER A 48 9.50 9.57 -10.59
CA SER A 48 8.10 9.66 -11.01
C SER A 48 7.16 9.36 -9.84
N ASN A 49 5.85 9.40 -10.10
CA ASN A 49 4.88 8.75 -9.24
C ASN A 49 5.16 7.25 -9.17
N ILE A 50 4.81 6.65 -8.03
CA ILE A 50 4.92 5.21 -7.81
C ILE A 50 3.73 4.48 -8.43
N ASP A 51 4.01 3.49 -9.27
CA ASP A 51 3.01 2.60 -9.84
C ASP A 51 2.89 1.34 -8.97
N ILE A 52 1.81 1.23 -8.20
CA ILE A 52 1.53 0.05 -7.38
C ILE A 52 0.71 -0.96 -8.17
N TYR A 53 1.20 -2.19 -8.22
CA TYR A 53 0.42 -3.35 -8.66
C TYR A 53 -0.35 -3.88 -7.46
N TRP A 54 -1.66 -3.67 -7.46
CA TRP A 54 -2.50 -4.01 -6.33
C TRP A 54 -2.93 -5.49 -6.39
N PRO A 55 -2.57 -6.33 -5.40
CA PRO A 55 -3.08 -7.69 -5.33
C PRO A 55 -4.59 -7.72 -5.09
N THR A 56 -5.26 -8.78 -5.49
CA THR A 56 -6.69 -8.94 -5.25
C THR A 56 -7.00 -8.89 -3.74
N PRO A 57 -7.92 -8.01 -3.29
CA PRO A 57 -8.31 -7.92 -1.88
C PRO A 57 -9.26 -9.06 -1.49
N LYS A 58 -9.53 -9.18 -0.18
CA LYS A 58 -10.60 -10.03 0.36
C LYS A 58 -11.79 -9.16 0.76
N GLU A 59 -13.00 -9.71 0.66
CA GLU A 59 -14.17 -9.07 1.26
C GLU A 59 -14.13 -9.17 2.80
N HIS A 60 -14.56 -8.09 3.45
CA HIS A 60 -14.89 -8.03 4.86
C HIS A 60 -16.34 -7.57 4.99
N LYS A 61 -17.11 -8.26 5.83
CA LYS A 61 -18.54 -8.01 5.98
C LYS A 61 -18.83 -7.59 7.40
N ASP A 62 -19.34 -6.38 7.55
CA ASP A 62 -19.79 -5.83 8.81
C ASP A 62 -21.31 -5.78 8.84
N LYS A 63 -21.91 -6.25 9.93
CA LYS A 63 -23.36 -6.24 10.11
C LYS A 63 -23.74 -5.21 11.15
N ILE A 64 -24.55 -4.24 10.74
CA ILE A 64 -25.14 -3.23 11.64
C ILE A 64 -26.67 -3.38 11.56
N GLY A 65 -27.26 -3.94 12.61
CA GLY A 65 -28.65 -4.34 12.61
C GLY A 65 -28.92 -5.42 11.55
N ARG A 66 -29.78 -5.10 10.56
CA ARG A 66 -30.11 -6.00 9.44
C ARG A 66 -29.35 -5.70 8.15
N VAL A 67 -28.54 -4.63 8.13
CA VAL A 67 -27.78 -4.21 6.94
C VAL A 67 -26.40 -4.87 6.99
N THR A 68 -25.95 -5.40 5.85
CA THR A 68 -24.59 -5.91 5.67
C THR A 68 -23.83 -4.92 4.80
N PHE A 69 -22.69 -4.47 5.30
CA PHE A 69 -21.73 -3.64 4.57
C PHE A 69 -20.57 -4.51 4.13
N VAL A 70 -20.10 -4.29 2.91
CA VAL A 70 -19.01 -5.05 2.30
C VAL A 70 -17.86 -4.11 1.97
N SER A 71 -16.69 -4.45 2.48
CA SER A 71 -15.47 -3.70 2.24
C SER A 71 -14.35 -4.59 1.72
N ASN A 72 -13.46 -4.02 0.91
CA ASN A 72 -12.30 -4.69 0.37
C ASN A 72 -11.09 -4.46 1.26
N VAL A 73 -10.46 -5.54 1.75
CA VAL A 73 -9.39 -5.46 2.75
C VAL A 73 -8.25 -6.43 2.46
N TYR A 74 -7.09 -6.13 3.04
CA TYR A 74 -5.98 -7.06 3.18
C TYR A 74 -5.85 -7.54 4.62
N LYS A 75 -5.50 -8.83 4.79
CA LYS A 75 -5.29 -9.51 6.08
C LYS A 75 -3.99 -10.30 6.00
N ASP A 76 -3.45 -10.66 7.17
CA ASP A 76 -2.26 -11.50 7.33
C ASP A 76 -0.99 -10.87 6.72
N MET A 77 -0.75 -11.09 5.43
CA MET A 77 0.41 -10.55 4.73
C MET A 77 0.01 -10.22 3.29
N VAL A 78 0.48 -9.07 2.82
CA VAL A 78 0.32 -8.64 1.44
C VAL A 78 1.65 -8.09 0.93
N LEU A 79 2.01 -8.47 -0.29
CA LEU A 79 3.12 -7.89 -1.05
C LEU A 79 2.51 -6.96 -2.08
N PHE A 80 2.91 -5.69 -2.09
CA PHE A 80 2.54 -4.73 -3.12
C PHE A 80 3.72 -4.54 -4.07
N PRO A 81 3.77 -5.25 -5.21
CA PRO A 81 4.76 -4.95 -6.23
C PRO A 81 4.58 -3.52 -6.70
N PHE A 82 5.69 -2.89 -7.06
CA PHE A 82 5.69 -1.53 -7.59
C PHE A 82 6.74 -1.35 -8.67
N LYS A 83 6.52 -0.34 -9.48
CA LYS A 83 7.46 0.21 -10.44
C LYS A 83 7.54 1.72 -10.25
N ILE A 84 8.74 2.28 -10.38
CA ILE A 84 8.95 3.71 -10.34
C ILE A 84 10.14 4.09 -11.22
N ASN A 85 10.02 5.19 -11.97
CA ASN A 85 11.16 5.73 -12.72
C ASN A 85 11.96 6.63 -11.79
N VAL A 86 13.29 6.54 -11.87
CA VAL A 86 14.22 7.33 -11.07
C VAL A 86 14.98 8.31 -11.98
N PHE A 87 15.35 9.46 -11.43
CA PHE A 87 16.05 10.54 -12.13
C PHE A 87 17.30 10.92 -11.35
N PRO A 88 18.35 10.07 -11.34
CA PRO A 88 19.54 10.28 -10.52
C PRO A 88 20.09 11.70 -10.67
N SER A 89 20.31 12.37 -9.54
CA SER A 89 20.90 13.70 -9.49
C SER A 89 22.22 13.58 -8.74
N ARG A 90 23.31 14.09 -9.32
CA ARG A 90 24.67 14.00 -8.74
C ARG A 90 25.09 12.56 -8.37
N GLY A 91 24.62 11.57 -9.15
CA GLY A 91 24.99 10.17 -8.98
C GLY A 91 24.25 9.40 -7.89
N TYR A 92 23.22 9.97 -7.25
CA TYR A 92 22.41 9.26 -6.26
C TYR A 92 20.91 9.25 -6.62
N ILE A 93 20.24 8.21 -6.13
CA ILE A 93 18.79 8.04 -6.18
C ILE A 93 18.25 8.36 -4.77
N ASP A 94 17.32 9.30 -4.69
CA ASP A 94 16.64 9.72 -3.46
C ASP A 94 15.18 9.23 -3.50
N LEU A 95 14.79 8.47 -2.48
CA LEU A 95 13.50 7.81 -2.37
C LEU A 95 12.91 8.01 -0.99
N ASN A 96 11.74 8.63 -0.93
CA ASN A 96 10.95 8.79 0.28
C ASN A 96 9.57 8.17 0.03
N PHE A 97 9.46 6.87 0.33
CA PHE A 97 8.23 6.11 0.16
C PHE A 97 7.28 6.38 1.31
N ARG A 98 6.07 6.82 1.00
CA ARG A 98 5.02 7.07 1.99
C ARG A 98 3.85 6.14 1.78
N ILE A 99 3.33 5.62 2.89
CA ILE A 99 2.13 4.80 2.92
C ILE A 99 1.15 5.44 3.90
N ASN A 100 -0.02 5.81 3.41
CA ASN A 100 -1.14 6.22 4.26
C ASN A 100 -2.15 5.08 4.29
N TYR A 101 -2.60 4.70 5.49
CA TYR A 101 -3.57 3.62 5.65
C TYR A 101 -4.29 3.77 6.99
N ALA A 102 -5.38 3.03 7.18
CA ALA A 102 -5.90 2.76 8.50
C ALA A 102 -5.75 1.28 8.84
N ILE A 103 -5.31 0.99 10.06
CA ILE A 103 -5.32 -0.37 10.60
C ILE A 103 -6.56 -0.53 11.47
N CYS A 104 -7.38 -1.53 11.13
CA CYS A 104 -8.72 -1.70 11.69
C CYS A 104 -8.92 -3.08 12.30
N LYS A 105 -9.58 -3.09 13.45
CA LYS A 105 -10.17 -4.28 14.09
C LYS A 105 -11.56 -3.88 14.58
N ASP A 106 -11.72 -3.58 15.86
CA ASP A 106 -12.98 -3.08 16.42
C ASP A 106 -13.12 -1.55 16.21
N ARG A 107 -11.98 -0.88 15.96
CA ARG A 107 -11.87 0.53 15.59
C ARG A 107 -10.77 0.69 14.55
N CYS A 108 -10.86 1.78 13.79
CA CYS A 108 -9.86 2.15 12.79
C CYS A 108 -8.91 3.22 13.31
N ILE A 109 -7.61 2.99 13.12
CA ILE A 109 -6.55 3.91 13.54
C ILE A 109 -5.78 4.34 12.29
N PRO A 110 -5.87 5.62 11.88
CA PRO A 110 -5.05 6.14 10.79
C PRO A 110 -3.56 6.05 11.12
N LYS A 111 -2.76 5.69 10.12
CA LYS A 111 -1.31 5.57 10.19
C LYS A 111 -0.68 6.14 8.93
N ASN A 112 0.49 6.73 9.12
CA ASN A 112 1.40 7.12 8.06
C ASN A 112 2.75 6.45 8.34
N LEU A 113 3.36 5.90 7.29
CA LEU A 113 4.74 5.40 7.29
C LEU A 113 5.49 6.14 6.19
N SER A 114 6.71 6.56 6.46
CA SER A 114 7.61 7.27 5.54
C SER A 114 9.03 6.75 5.64
#